data_AF-A0A015UH29-F1
#
_entry.id   AF-A0A015UH29-F1
#
_cell.length_a   1.000
_cell.length_b   1.000
_cell.length_c   1.000
_cell.angle_alpha   90.00
_cell.angle_beta   90.00
_cell.angle_gamma   90.00
#
_symmetry.space_group_name_H-M   'P 1'
#
loop_
_entity.id
_entity.type
_entity.pdbx_description
1 polymer ?
#
loop_
_entity_poly.entity_id
_entity_poly.type
_entity_poly.pdbx_seq_one_letter_code
_entity_poly.pdbx_strand_id
1 'polypeptide(L)' 'MFWPTPTPASVFVELGNIQNTFDQRRLVIPSNRQALAKWLMEGFIKDYK' A
#
# COMPACT_ATOMS: atom_id res chain seq x y z
N MET A 1 -14.48 -23.68 6.43
CA MET A 1 -14.11 -22.65 7.42
C MET A 1 -14.40 -21.30 6.79
N PHE A 2 -15.50 -20.65 7.18
CA PHE A 2 -15.84 -19.31 6.67
C PHE A 2 -15.41 -18.29 7.71
N TRP A 3 -14.30 -17.61 7.44
CA TRP A 3 -13.95 -16.41 8.19
C TRP A 3 -14.86 -15.27 7.71
N PRO A 4 -15.51 -14.53 8.61
CA PRO A 4 -16.32 -13.39 8.21
C PRO A 4 -15.42 -12.35 7.53
N THR A 5 -15.89 -11.77 6.42
CA THR A 5 -15.18 -10.67 5.76
C THR A 5 -15.19 -9.46 6.69
N PRO A 6 -14.05 -8.78 6.90
CA PRO A 6 -13.99 -7.63 7.79
C PRO A 6 -14.92 -6.51 7.30
N THR A 7 -15.69 -5.95 8.24
CA THR A 7 -16.52 -4.76 8.05
C THR A 7 -16.06 -3.69 9.05
N PRO A 8 -15.45 -2.58 8.61
CA PRO A 8 -15.29 -2.14 7.21
C PRO A 8 -14.30 -2.99 6.38
N ALA A 9 -14.43 -2.91 5.06
CA ALA A 9 -13.53 -3.58 4.12
C ALA A 9 -12.08 -3.21 4.42
N SER A 10 -11.20 -4.21 4.48
CA SER A 10 -9.82 -4.07 4.90
C SER A 10 -8.90 -4.87 3.99
N VAL A 11 -7.75 -4.31 3.64
CA VAL A 11 -6.72 -4.97 2.80
C VAL A 11 -5.36 -4.87 3.46
N PHE A 12 -4.54 -5.91 3.29
CA PHE A 12 -3.12 -5.89 3.62
C PHE A 12 -2.33 -5.72 2.33
N VAL A 13 -1.46 -4.71 2.27
CA VAL A 13 -0.68 -4.39 1.07
C VAL A 13 0.80 -4.62 1.33
N GLU A 14 1.41 -5.50 0.56
CA GLU A 14 2.87 -5.65 0.53
C GLU A 14 3.48 -4.55 -0.36
N LEU A 15 4.29 -3.68 0.22
CA LEU A 15 4.89 -2.53 -0.49
C LEU A 15 6.28 -2.85 -1.09
N GLY A 16 6.88 -3.95 -0.66
CA GLY A 16 8.19 -4.44 -1.09
C GLY A 16 8.85 -5.29 -0.02
N ASN A 17 9.94 -5.95 -0.40
CA ASN A 17 10.73 -6.75 0.52
C ASN A 17 11.73 -5.88 1.27
N ILE A 18 11.63 -5.78 2.60
CA ILE A 18 12.54 -4.93 3.41
C ILE A 18 14.01 -5.37 3.33
N GLN A 19 14.29 -6.61 2.94
CA GLN A 19 15.66 -7.10 2.74
C GLN A 19 16.22 -6.70 1.37
N ASN A 20 15.38 -6.26 0.43
CA ASN A 20 15.81 -5.78 -0.88
C ASN A 20 16.19 -4.29 -0.82
N THR A 21 17.43 -3.97 -1.17
CA THR A 21 17.97 -2.60 -1.08
C THR A 21 17.31 -1.59 -2.02
N PHE A 22 16.73 -2.04 -3.14
CA PHE A 22 15.95 -1.17 -4.04
C PHE A 22 14.54 -0.91 -3.50
N ASP A 23 13.90 -1.91 -2.89
CA ASP A 23 12.59 -1.73 -2.27
C ASP A 23 12.66 -0.82 -1.04
N GLN A 24 13.73 -0.92 -0.24
CA GLN A 24 13.99 0.01 0.86
C GLN A 24 13.98 1.48 0.40
N ARG A 25 14.54 1.78 -0.78
CA ARG A 25 14.57 3.15 -1.33
C ARG A 25 13.18 3.71 -1.64
N ARG A 26 12.15 2.86 -1.81
CA ARG A 26 10.76 3.31 -1.96
C ARG A 26 10.24 3.99 -0.69
N LEU A 27 10.70 3.53 0.48
CA LEU A 27 10.24 4.01 1.78
C LEU A 27 11.20 5.03 2.40
N VAL A 28 12.52 4.90 2.21
CA VAL A 28 13.50 5.79 2.84
C VAL A 28 13.59 7.14 2.12
N ILE A 29 13.63 7.15 0.77
CA ILE A 29 13.73 8.38 -0.02
C ILE A 29 12.39 9.13 0.04
N PRO A 30 12.34 10.37 0.56
CA PRO A 30 11.07 11.07 0.80
C PRO A 30 10.18 11.23 -0.43
N SER A 31 10.75 11.55 -1.60
CA SER A 31 10.00 11.71 -2.85
C SER A 31 9.36 10.40 -3.32
N ASN A 32 10.08 9.27 -3.19
CA ASN A 32 9.56 7.96 -3.55
C ASN A 32 8.43 7.53 -2.60
N ARG A 33 8.60 7.78 -1.29
CA ARG A 33 7.57 7.48 -0.29
C ARG A 33 6.30 8.29 -0.53
N GLN A 34 6.45 9.56 -0.91
CA GLN A 34 5.31 10.41 -1.26
C GLN A 34 4.62 9.93 -2.55
N ALA A 35 5.38 9.52 -3.57
CA ALA A 35 4.82 8.95 -4.79
C ALA A 35 4.01 7.67 -4.51
N LEU A 36 4.55 6.78 -3.67
CA LEU A 36 3.86 5.55 -3.24
C LEU A 36 2.56 5.86 -2.50
N ALA A 37 2.58 6.81 -1.56
CA ALA A 37 1.38 7.24 -0.85
C ALA A 37 0.33 7.85 -1.78
N LYS A 38 0.75 8.64 -2.77
CA LYS A 38 -0.13 9.21 -3.79
C LYS A 38 -0.80 8.12 -4.62
N TRP A 39 -0.06 7.11 -5.08
CA TRP A 39 -0.65 6.02 -5.86
C TRP A 39 -1.65 5.18 -5.05
N LEU A 40 -1.37 4.90 -3.77
CA LEU A 40 -2.33 4.21 -2.90
C LEU A 40 -3.61 5.04 -2.72
N MET A 41 -3.47 6.34 -2.46
CA MET A 41 -4.59 7.26 -2.31
C MET A 41 -5.43 7.37 -3.60
N GLU A 42 -4.79 7.50 -4.76
CA GLU A 42 -5.46 7.52 -6.06
C GLU A 42 -6.21 6.21 -6.34
N GLY A 43 -5.63 5.06 -5.97
CA GLY A 43 -6.28 3.76 -6.05
C GLY A 43 -7.55 3.68 -5.22
N PHE A 44 -7.52 4.12 -3.95
CA PHE A 44 -8.70 4.13 -3.08
C PHE A 44 -9.78 5.11 -3.55
N ILE A 45 -9.40 6.29 -4.04
CA ILE A 45 -10.37 7.24 -4.61
C ILE A 45 -11.06 6.65 -5.84
N LYS A 46 -10.32 5.91 -6.68
CA LYS A 46 -10.87 5.25 -7.86
C LYS A 46 -11.80 4.08 -7.51
N ASP A 47 -11.51 3.33 -6.45
CA ASP A 47 -12.35 2.22 -5.98
C ASP A 47 -13.63 2.69 -5.29
N TYR A 48 -13.55 3.81 -4.54
CA TYR A 48 -14.69 4.39 -3.86
C TYR A 48 -15.70 5.07 -4.79
N LYS A 49 -15.23 5.61 -5.92
CA LYS A 49 -16.05 6.30 -6.93
C LYS A 49 -16.60 5.31 -7.95
#